data_AF-A0A0G0FYS0-F1
#
_entry.id   AF-A0A0G0FYS0-F1
#
_cell.length_a   1.000
_cell.length_b   1.000
_cell.length_c   1.000
_cell.angle_alpha   90.00
_cell.angle_beta   90.00
_cell.angle_gamma   90.00
#
_symmetry.space_group_name_H-M   'P 1'
#
loop_
_entity.id
_entity.type
_entity.pdbx_description
1 polymer ?
#
loop_
_entity_poly.entity_id
_entity_poly.type
_entity_poly.pdbx_seq_one_letter_code
_entity_poly.pdbx_strand_id
1 'polypeptide(L)'
;MQNNNLKFKIVLFIILFFSFNNVFAYDDQTTHPALTDEIIDFYNLSFPNNQLTPQQKEWIVEGSILEDTAPRWINHFYDFFNKFDKF
;
A
#
# COMPACT_ATOMS: atom_id res chain seq x y z
N MET A 1 44.27 20.27 -15.31
CA MET A 1 43.15 21.11 -14.83
C MET A 1 41.91 20.22 -14.76
N GLN A 2 41.36 19.97 -13.57
CA GLN A 2 40.15 19.14 -13.43
C GLN A 2 38.98 19.84 -14.14
N ASN A 3 38.27 19.10 -14.99
CA ASN A 3 37.10 19.61 -15.70
C ASN A 3 35.96 19.79 -14.69
N ASN A 4 35.79 21.01 -14.17
CA ASN A 4 34.79 21.34 -13.15
C ASN A 4 33.36 20.96 -13.58
N ASN A 5 33.09 20.92 -14.89
CA ASN A 5 31.82 20.48 -15.45
C ASN A 5 31.57 18.98 -15.23
N LEU A 6 32.61 18.14 -15.25
CA LEU A 6 32.47 16.70 -14.99
C LEU A 6 32.15 16.45 -13.52
N LYS A 7 32.84 17.15 -12.61
CA LYS A 7 32.55 17.08 -11.17
C LYS A 7 31.12 17.52 -10.85
N PHE A 8 30.68 18.63 -11.44
CA PHE A 8 29.31 19.11 -11.27
C PHE A 8 28.28 18.09 -11.74
N LYS A 9 28.49 17.47 -12.91
CA LYS A 9 27.60 16.41 -13.43
C LYS A 9 27.55 15.18 -12.52
N ILE A 10 28.68 14.77 -11.96
CA ILE A 10 28.75 13.64 -11.01
C ILE A 10 27.98 13.96 -9.73
N VAL A 11 28.20 15.15 -9.15
CA VAL A 11 27.46 15.58 -7.96
C VAL A 11 25.96 15.66 -8.22
N LEU A 12 25.56 16.22 -9.36
CA LEU A 12 24.15 16.28 -9.76
C LEU A 12 23.53 14.88 -9.91
N PHE A 13 24.25 13.95 -10.55
CA PHE A 13 23.79 12.57 -10.71
C PHE A 13 23.60 11.87 -9.35
N ILE A 14 24.53 12.04 -8.42
CA ILE A 14 24.43 11.49 -7.07
C ILE A 14 23.20 12.06 -6.35
N ILE A 15 22.98 13.37 -6.41
CA ILE A 15 21.81 14.01 -5.79
C ILE A 15 20.51 13.43 -6.36
N LEU A 16 20.40 13.34 -7.69
CA LEU A 16 19.21 12.79 -8.35
C LEU A 16 18.99 11.31 -8.01
N PHE A 17 20.06 10.51 -7.96
CA PHE A 17 19.98 9.09 -7.63
C PHE A 17 19.50 8.83 -6.20
N PHE A 18 19.87 9.69 -5.25
CA PHE A 18 19.41 9.58 -3.85
C PHE A 18 18.13 10.38 -3.55
N SER A 19 17.56 11.10 -4.51
CA SER A 19 16.30 11.85 -4.30
C SER A 19 15.04 11.00 -4.51
N PHE A 20 15.18 9.73 -4.89
CA PHE A 20 14.03 8.84 -5.02
C PHE A 20 13.55 8.40 -3.63
N ASN A 21 12.35 8.82 -3.26
CA ASN A 21 11.63 8.24 -2.13
C ASN A 21 11.04 6.90 -2.56
N ASN A 22 11.11 5.89 -1.69
CA ASN A 22 10.37 4.65 -1.91
C ASN A 22 8.86 4.98 -1.90
N VAL A 23 8.16 4.62 -2.97
CA VAL A 23 6.70 4.79 -3.06
C VAL A 23 6.09 3.40 -2.88
N PHE A 24 5.59 3.13 -1.68
CA PHE A 24 4.93 1.86 -1.35
C PHE A 24 3.42 1.99 -1.56
N ALA A 25 3.01 2.05 -2.83
CA ALA A 25 1.63 2.33 -3.22
C ALA A 25 0.61 1.24 -2.81
N TYR A 26 1.05 0.12 -2.22
CA TYR A 26 0.22 -1.03 -1.82
C TYR A 26 0.79 -1.72 -0.58
N ASP A 27 1.40 -0.97 0.34
CA ASP A 27 1.97 -1.53 1.56
C ASP A 27 0.87 -1.96 2.54
N ASP A 28 1.10 -3.08 3.23
CA ASP A 28 0.22 -3.61 4.27
C ASP A 28 0.20 -2.72 5.53
N GLN A 29 1.24 -1.92 5.78
CA GLN A 29 1.31 -1.01 6.94
C GLN A 29 0.85 0.42 6.62
N THR A 30 0.63 0.76 5.34
CA THR A 30 0.22 2.11 4.96
C THR A 30 -1.05 2.14 4.13
N THR A 31 -1.06 1.49 2.97
CA THR A 31 -2.14 1.68 1.98
C THR A 31 -3.36 0.84 2.33
N HIS A 32 -3.18 -0.44 2.67
CA HIS A 32 -4.28 -1.32 3.06
C HIS A 32 -5.08 -0.74 4.24
N PRO A 33 -4.48 -0.43 5.39
CA PRO A 33 -5.22 0.09 6.53
C PRO A 33 -5.88 1.43 6.25
N ALA A 34 -5.22 2.35 5.53
CA ALA A 34 -5.79 3.67 5.21
C ALA A 34 -7.02 3.56 4.30
N LEU A 35 -6.97 2.73 3.25
CA LEU A 35 -8.11 2.52 2.38
C LEU A 35 -9.26 1.83 3.12
N THR A 36 -8.95 0.83 3.94
CA THR A 36 -9.95 0.13 4.76
C THR A 36 -10.64 1.09 5.73
N ASP A 37 -9.90 1.99 6.37
CA ASP A 37 -10.43 3.01 7.28
C ASP A 37 -11.45 3.92 6.58
N GLU A 38 -11.09 4.46 5.41
CA GLU A 38 -11.94 5.34 4.60
C GLU A 38 -13.20 4.63 4.10
N ILE A 39 -13.10 3.36 3.72
CA ILE A 39 -14.25 2.56 3.27
C ILE A 39 -15.23 2.32 4.44
N ILE A 40 -14.73 2.08 5.65
CA ILE A 40 -15.57 1.91 6.83
C ILE A 40 -16.30 3.21 7.17
N ASP A 41 -15.62 4.35 7.08
CA ASP A 41 -16.23 5.65 7.31
C ASP A 41 -17.30 5.96 6.26
N PHE A 42 -17.01 5.65 4.99
CA PHE A 42 -17.99 5.73 3.92
C PHE A 42 -19.20 4.80 4.14
N TYR A 43 -18.98 3.57 4.61
CA TYR A 43 -20.04 2.64 4.96
C TYR A 43 -20.91 3.20 6.09
N ASN A 44 -20.31 3.70 7.18
CA ASN A 44 -21.04 4.26 8.32
C ASN A 44 -21.85 5.52 7.96
N LEU A 45 -21.34 6.32 7.01
CA LEU A 45 -22.06 7.45 6.42
C LEU A 45 -23.27 6.96 5.59
N SER A 46 -23.08 5.90 4.81
CA SER A 46 -24.10 5.35 3.90
C SER A 46 -25.21 4.59 4.63
N PHE A 47 -24.90 4.01 5.79
CA PHE A 47 -25.81 3.15 6.57
C PHE A 47 -25.93 3.63 8.03
N PRO A 48 -26.53 4.81 8.29
CA PRO A 48 -26.54 5.42 9.62
C PRO A 48 -27.29 4.62 10.69
N ASN A 49 -28.21 3.73 10.30
CA ASN A 49 -28.95 2.86 11.22
C ASN A 49 -28.26 1.50 11.46
N ASN A 50 -27.11 1.24 10.81
CA ASN A 50 -26.38 -0.03 10.90
C ASN A 50 -24.87 0.22 10.83
N GLN A 51 -24.40 1.11 11.70
CA GLN A 51 -23.00 1.49 11.76
C GLN A 51 -22.14 0.41 12.41
N LEU A 52 -20.92 0.26 11.90
CA LEU A 52 -19.86 -0.50 12.55
C LEU A 52 -19.38 0.28 13.78
N THR A 53 -19.20 -0.44 14.88
CA THR A 53 -18.65 0.13 16.10
C THR A 53 -17.17 0.46 15.93
N PRO A 54 -16.59 1.33 16.78
CA PRO A 54 -15.16 1.61 16.74
C PRO A 54 -14.28 0.35 16.87
N GLN A 55 -14.70 -0.62 17.69
CA GLN A 55 -13.99 -1.89 17.85
C GLN A 55 -14.05 -2.74 16.58
N GLN A 56 -15.20 -2.78 15.90
CA GLN A 56 -15.31 -3.49 14.63
C GLN A 56 -14.44 -2.82 13.56
N LYS A 57 -14.38 -1.48 13.55
CA LYS A 57 -13.47 -0.73 12.67
C LYS A 57 -12.03 -1.16 12.90
N GLU A 58 -11.56 -1.17 14.15
CA GLU A 58 -10.21 -1.61 14.52
C GLU A 58 -9.91 -3.04 14.05
N TRP A 59 -10.81 -4.00 14.29
CA TRP A 59 -10.61 -5.38 13.85
C TRP A 59 -10.55 -5.54 12.33
N ILE A 60 -11.34 -4.77 11.58
CA ILE A 60 -11.33 -4.85 10.12
C ILE A 60 -10.03 -4.23 9.57
N VAL A 61 -9.58 -3.11 10.14
CA VAL A 61 -8.29 -2.49 9.80
C VAL A 61 -7.15 -3.44 10.13
N GLU A 62 -7.12 -4.04 11.32
CA GLU A 62 -6.11 -5.06 11.68
C GLU A 62 -6.16 -6.25 10.71
N GLY A 63 -7.36 -6.72 10.35
CA GLY A 63 -7.55 -7.77 9.36
C GLY A 63 -6.91 -7.45 8.00
N SER A 64 -7.01 -6.19 7.54
CA SER A 64 -6.42 -5.73 6.28
C SER A 64 -4.89 -5.75 6.28
N ILE A 65 -4.28 -5.47 7.44
CA ILE A 65 -2.82 -5.54 7.61
C ILE A 65 -2.38 -7.01 7.63
N LEU A 66 -3.08 -7.82 8.42
CA LEU A 66 -2.68 -9.20 8.62
C LEU A 66 -2.84 -10.04 7.33
N GLU A 67 -3.69 -9.65 6.38
CA GLU A 67 -3.92 -10.38 5.11
C GLU A 67 -2.60 -10.73 4.39
N ASP A 68 -1.64 -9.80 4.36
CA ASP A 68 -0.31 -9.96 3.76
C ASP A 68 0.65 -10.85 4.56
N THR A 69 0.23 -11.35 5.74
CA THR A 69 1.05 -12.27 6.54
C THR A 69 1.25 -13.60 5.83
N ALA A 70 2.51 -14.03 5.69
CA ALA A 70 2.83 -15.33 5.09
C ALA A 70 2.13 -16.50 5.83
N PRO A 71 1.57 -17.49 5.11
CA PRO A 71 1.62 -17.66 3.66
C PRO A 71 0.41 -17.07 2.92
N ARG A 72 -0.47 -16.28 3.56
CA ARG A 72 -1.75 -15.86 2.97
C ARG A 72 -1.61 -15.00 1.72
N TRP A 73 -0.52 -14.23 1.65
CA TRP A 73 -0.16 -13.39 0.49
C TRP A 73 -0.12 -14.12 -0.86
N ILE A 74 0.00 -15.46 -0.89
CA ILE A 74 0.00 -16.23 -2.14
C ILE A 74 -1.36 -16.14 -2.87
N ASN A 75 -2.42 -15.74 -2.15
CA ASN A 75 -3.76 -15.62 -2.68
C ASN A 75 -4.08 -14.23 -3.27
N HIS A 76 -3.15 -13.25 -3.19
CA HIS A 76 -3.39 -11.86 -3.59
C HIS A 76 -3.47 -11.65 -5.11
N PHE A 77 -3.08 -12.65 -5.89
CA PHE A 77 -3.16 -12.61 -7.34
C PHE A 77 -4.45 -13.26 -7.83
N TYR A 78 -5.20 -12.57 -8.66
CA TYR A 78 -6.39 -13.10 -9.32
C TYR A 78 -6.27 -12.94 -10.83
N ASP A 79 -6.32 -14.04 -11.57
CA ASP A 79 -6.42 -14.04 -13.03
C ASP A 79 -7.91 -14.07 -13.43
N PHE A 80 -8.37 -13.00 -14.07
CA PHE A 80 -9.76 -12.87 -14.51
C PHE A 80 -10.12 -13.82 -15.67
N PHE A 81 -9.13 -14.23 -16.47
CA PHE A 81 -9.35 -15.06 -17.66
C PHE A 81 -9.21 -16.55 -17.35
N ASN A 82 -8.27 -16.93 -16.49
CA ASN A 82 -8.05 -18.33 -16.11
C ASN A 82 -8.67 -18.63 -14.74
N LYS A 83 -9.98 -18.90 -14.74
CA LYS A 83 -10.74 -19.25 -13.52
C LYS A 83 -10.36 -20.59 -12.86
N PHE A 84 -9.50 -21.41 -13.48
CA PHE A 84 -9.30 -22.80 -13.08
C PHE A 84 -7.90 -23.17 -12.56
N ASP A 85 -6.93 -22.24 -12.56
CA ASP A 85 -5.56 -22.55 -12.14
C ASP A 85 -5.12 -21.71 -10.93
N LYS A 86 -5.89 -21.77 -9.84
CA LYS A 86 -5.38 -21.42 -8.51
C LYS A 86 -5.12 -22.71 -7.75
N PHE A 87 -3.86 -22.88 -7.33
CA PHE A 87 -3.32 -24.01 -6.57
C PHE A 87 -4.18 -24.43 -5.38
#